data_AF-A0A957LEZ2-F1
#
_entry.id   AF-A0A957LEZ2-F1
#
_cell.length_a   1.000
_cell.length_b   1.000
_cell.length_c   1.000
_cell.angle_alpha   90.00
_cell.angle_beta   90.00
_cell.angle_gamma   90.00
#
_symmetry.space_group_name_H-M   'P 1'
#
loop_
_entity.id
_entity.type
_entity.pdbx_description
1 polymer ?
#
loop_
_entity_poly.entity_id
_entity_poly.type
_entity_poly.pdbx_seq_one_letter_code
_entity_poly.pdbx_strand_id
1 'polypeptide(L)'
;MEAAITLYLDENLSPRIARQLKLRGIDAVSVRDLGTLGDPDLTHLERATQLQRVLVTSDVDFLRLAAEGIEHSGIIFGIQGDHSIGDWVKMLELVCFV
;
A
#
# COMPACT_ATOMS: atom_id res chain seq x y z
N MET A 1 -13.22 1.84 16.43
CA MET A 1 -11.97 2.58 16.19
C MET A 1 -11.94 2.92 14.72
N GLU A 2 -11.64 4.18 14.40
CA GLU A 2 -11.41 4.60 13.02
C GLU A 2 -9.96 4.26 12.66
N ALA A 3 -9.71 3.75 11.46
CA ALA A 3 -8.35 3.45 11.02
C ALA A 3 -7.59 4.77 10.82
N ALA A 4 -6.46 4.95 11.52
CA ALA A 4 -5.67 6.19 11.45
C ALA A 4 -4.78 6.25 10.20
N ILE A 5 -4.54 5.10 9.56
CA ILE A 5 -3.71 4.97 8.36
C ILE A 5 -4.59 4.53 7.20
N THR A 6 -4.48 5.25 6.09
CA THR A 6 -5.11 4.88 4.82
C THR A 6 -4.05 4.32 3.87
N LEU A 7 -4.43 3.33 3.06
CA LEU A 7 -3.47 2.51 2.30
C LEU A 7 -3.63 2.70 0.79
N TYR A 8 -2.49 2.62 0.10
CA TYR A 8 -2.36 2.55 -1.35
C TYR A 8 -1.59 1.27 -1.70
N LEU A 9 -2.25 0.28 -2.28
CA LEU A 9 -1.65 -1.01 -2.63
C LEU A 9 -1.15 -0.99 -4.06
N ASP A 10 0.13 -1.32 -4.21
CA ASP A 10 0.86 -1.41 -5.45
C ASP A 10 0.37 -2.56 -6.37
N GLU A 11 0.79 -2.55 -7.63
CA GLU A 11 0.36 -3.50 -8.67
C GLU A 11 0.85 -4.93 -8.45
N ASN A 12 2.01 -5.08 -7.79
CA ASN A 12 2.58 -6.36 -7.42
C ASN A 12 1.77 -7.07 -6.32
N LEU A 13 0.88 -6.36 -5.60
CA LEU A 13 0.04 -6.94 -4.57
C LEU A 13 -1.30 -7.41 -5.14
N SER A 14 -1.85 -8.47 -4.54
CA SER A 14 -3.19 -8.93 -4.92
C SER A 14 -4.24 -7.86 -4.54
N PRO A 15 -5.12 -7.41 -5.46
CA PRO A 15 -6.20 -6.48 -5.13
C PRO A 15 -7.19 -7.06 -4.11
N ARG A 16 -7.16 -8.39 -3.89
CA ARG A 16 -7.94 -9.06 -2.85
C ARG A 16 -7.57 -8.58 -1.45
N ILE A 17 -6.33 -8.15 -1.23
CA ILE A 17 -5.87 -7.58 0.05
C ILE A 17 -6.64 -6.28 0.33
N ALA A 18 -6.63 -5.32 -0.61
CA ALA A 18 -7.39 -4.08 -0.50
C ALA A 18 -8.89 -4.34 -0.27
N ARG A 19 -9.48 -5.28 -1.02
CA ARG A 19 -10.88 -5.66 -0.83
C ARG A 19 -11.16 -6.19 0.57
N GLN A 20 -10.29 -7.03 1.12
CA GLN A 20 -10.48 -7.59 2.46
C GLN A 20 -10.28 -6.55 3.57
N LEU A 21 -9.35 -5.61 3.40
CA LEU A 21 -9.15 -4.49 4.32
C LEU A 21 -10.37 -3.57 4.35
N LYS A 22 -10.94 -3.22 3.18
CA LYS A 22 -12.20 -2.46 3.08
C LYS A 22 -13.35 -3.13 3.85
N LEU A 23 -13.47 -4.47 3.75
CA LEU A 23 -14.48 -5.24 4.50
C LEU A 23 -14.28 -5.18 6.03
N ARG A 24 -13.10 -4.79 6.50
CA ARG A 24 -12.77 -4.58 7.92
C ARG A 24 -12.82 -3.10 8.34
N GLY A 25 -13.33 -2.22 7.47
CA GLY A 25 -13.45 -0.79 7.75
C GLY A 25 -12.15 0.00 7.61
N ILE A 26 -11.11 -0.58 6.99
CA ILE A 26 -9.86 0.11 6.71
C ILE A 26 -9.93 0.72 5.31
N ASP A 27 -9.64 2.02 5.20
CA ASP A 27 -9.56 2.68 3.90
C ASP A 27 -8.28 2.27 3.17
N ALA A 28 -8.44 1.40 2.16
CA ALA A 28 -7.37 0.94 1.29
C ALA A 28 -7.82 1.07 -0.17
N VAL A 29 -6.97 1.60 -1.04
CA VAL A 29 -7.17 1.53 -2.50
C VAL A 29 -6.04 0.76 -3.13
N SER A 30 -6.28 0.08 -4.24
CA SER A 30 -5.22 -0.50 -5.07
C SER A 30 -5.04 0.28 -6.35
N VAL A 31 -3.89 0.16 -7.02
CA VAL A 31 -3.68 0.70 -8.38
C VAL A 31 -4.79 0.30 -9.35
N ARG A 32 -5.40 -0.88 -9.16
CA ARG A 32 -6.50 -1.40 -9.97
C ARG A 32 -7.81 -0.68 -9.69
N ASP A 33 -8.09 -0.34 -8.43
CA ASP A 33 -9.25 0.47 -8.07
C ASP A 33 -9.16 1.88 -8.68
N LEU A 34 -7.93 2.39 -8.85
CA LEU A 34 -7.65 3.72 -9.39
C LEU A 34 -7.54 3.74 -10.92
N GLY A 35 -7.46 2.58 -11.57
CA GLY A 35 -7.27 2.49 -13.03
C GLY A 35 -5.89 2.93 -13.51
N THR A 36 -4.87 2.86 -12.66
CA THR A 36 -3.52 3.40 -12.89
C THR A 36 -2.47 2.29 -12.99
N LEU A 37 -2.83 1.14 -13.54
CA LEU A 37 -1.93 -0.02 -13.61
C LEU A 37 -0.83 0.22 -14.66
N GLY A 38 0.43 -0.09 -14.32
CA GLY A 38 1.58 0.11 -15.19
C GLY A 38 2.09 1.55 -15.25
N ASP A 39 1.61 2.43 -14.37
CA ASP A 39 2.24 3.73 -14.19
C ASP A 39 3.63 3.57 -13.57
N PRO A 40 4.56 4.53 -13.78
CA PRO A 40 5.88 4.47 -13.16
C PRO A 40 5.85 4.50 -11.63
N ASP A 41 6.82 3.87 -10.97
CA ASP A 41 6.95 3.84 -9.51
C ASP A 41 6.92 5.24 -8.89
N LEU A 42 7.66 6.19 -9.47
CA LEU A 42 7.65 7.59 -9.00
C LEU A 42 6.23 8.16 -9.02
N THR A 43 5.46 7.91 -10.07
CA THR A 43 4.07 8.34 -10.20
C THR A 43 3.18 7.68 -9.14
N HIS A 44 3.39 6.40 -8.84
CA HIS A 44 2.68 5.70 -7.78
C HIS A 44 3.00 6.28 -6.40
N LEU A 45 4.27 6.54 -6.12
CA LEU A 45 4.73 7.11 -4.86
C LEU A 45 4.17 8.53 -4.66
N GLU A 46 4.32 9.40 -5.65
CA GLU A 46 3.76 10.77 -5.64
C GLU A 46 2.24 10.76 -5.45
N ARG A 47 1.53 9.86 -6.14
CA ARG A 47 0.07 9.74 -6.01
C ARG A 47 -0.34 9.27 -4.62
N ALA A 48 0.35 8.29 -4.05
CA ALA A 48 0.10 7.85 -2.68
C ALA A 48 0.27 9.03 -1.70
N THR A 49 1.35 9.81 -1.87
CA THR A 49 1.62 11.02 -1.08
C THR A 49 0.53 12.09 -1.23
N GLN A 50 0.14 12.42 -2.46
CA GLN A 50 -0.91 13.41 -2.72
C GLN A 50 -2.26 13.01 -2.12
N LEU A 51 -2.58 11.71 -2.14
CA LEU A 51 -3.77 11.15 -1.53
C LEU A 51 -3.65 10.94 -0.01
N GLN A 52 -2.49 11.28 0.58
CA GLN A 52 -2.18 11.10 2.00
C GLN A 52 -2.34 9.64 2.45
N ARG A 53 -1.90 8.71 1.58
CA ARG A 53 -1.97 7.27 1.78
C ARG A 53 -0.57 6.68 1.90
N VAL A 54 -0.43 5.71 2.80
CA VAL A 54 0.80 4.92 2.93
C VAL A 54 0.85 3.91 1.78
N LEU A 55 1.97 3.89 1.04
CA LEU A 55 2.19 2.93 -0.03
C LEU A 55 2.50 1.55 0.56
N VAL A 56 1.84 0.52 0.05
CA VAL A 56 2.09 -0.88 0.40
C VAL A 56 2.59 -1.61 -0.84
N THR A 57 3.80 -2.16 -0.78
CA THR A 57 4.47 -2.76 -1.95
C THR A 57 5.39 -3.93 -1.56
N SER A 58 5.67 -4.78 -2.54
CA SER A 58 6.74 -5.79 -2.50
C SER A 58 7.92 -5.45 -3.43
N ASP A 59 7.90 -4.28 -4.08
CA ASP A 59 8.96 -3.84 -4.98
C ASP A 59 10.00 -3.02 -4.20
N VAL A 60 11.25 -3.46 -4.32
CA VAL A 60 12.40 -2.86 -3.64
C VAL A 60 12.78 -1.50 -4.21
N ASP A 61 12.35 -1.18 -5.43
CA ASP A 61 12.69 0.09 -6.08
C ASP A 61 12.03 1.28 -5.38
N PHE A 62 10.86 1.10 -4.75
CA PHE A 62 10.27 2.13 -3.88
C PHE A 62 11.12 2.44 -2.63
N LEU A 63 11.85 1.46 -2.09
CA LEU A 63 12.78 1.71 -0.98
C LEU A 63 13.98 2.54 -1.43
N ARG A 64 14.41 2.39 -2.69
CA ARG A 64 15.46 3.23 -3.28
C ARG A 64 14.98 4.67 -3.45
N LEU A 65 13.78 4.87 -3.99
CA LEU A 65 13.17 6.20 -4.11
C LEU A 65 13.07 6.90 -2.75
N ALA A 66 12.66 6.18 -1.70
CA ALA A 66 12.65 6.72 -0.34
C ALA A 66 14.06 7.08 0.15
N ALA A 67 15.06 6.22 -0.09
CA ALA A 67 16.45 6.49 0.29
C ALA A 67 17.08 7.67 -0.48
N GLU A 68 16.60 7.95 -1.69
CA GLU A 68 16.96 9.12 -2.49
C GLU A 68 16.30 10.42 -1.99
N GLY A 69 15.43 10.33 -0.99
CA GLY A 69 14.79 11.48 -0.34
C GLY A 69 13.51 11.96 -1.04
N ILE A 70 12.91 11.13 -1.90
CA ILE A 70 11.60 11.42 -2.49
C ILE A 70 10.54 11.45 -1.37
N GLU A 71 9.75 12.53 -1.35
CA GLU A 71 8.72 12.73 -0.33
C GLU A 71 7.63 11.66 -0.41
N HIS A 72 7.30 11.07 0.75
CA HIS A 72 6.24 10.07 0.83
C HIS A 72 5.47 10.10 2.14
N SER A 73 4.18 9.75 2.09
CA SER A 73 3.34 9.58 3.30
C SER A 73 3.67 8.33 4.12
N GLY A 74 4.64 7.52 3.67
CA GLY A 74 5.10 6.30 4.33
C GLY A 74 5.09 5.12 3.37
N ILE A 75 5.91 4.11 3.66
CA ILE A 75 6.00 2.88 2.87
C ILE A 75 5.92 1.68 3.84
N ILE A 76 4.97 0.78 3.59
CA ILE A 76 4.93 -0.55 4.18
C ILE A 76 5.46 -1.53 3.12
N PHE A 77 6.60 -2.12 3.42
CA PHE A 77 7.24 -3.10 2.57
C PHE A 77 7.07 -4.51 3.13
N GLY A 78 6.74 -5.47 2.27
CA GLY A 78 6.66 -6.88 2.64
C GLY A 78 6.98 -7.78 1.47
N ILE A 79 7.53 -8.95 1.73
CA ILE A 79 7.99 -9.88 0.69
C ILE A 79 6.83 -10.78 0.26
N GLN A 80 6.40 -10.68 -1.01
CA GLN A 80 5.22 -11.40 -1.50
C GLN A 80 5.32 -12.94 -1.37
N GLY A 81 6.53 -13.50 -1.50
CA GLY A 81 6.75 -14.95 -1.42
C GLY A 81 6.49 -15.57 -0.05
N ASP A 82 6.57 -14.76 1.02
CA ASP A 82 6.52 -15.24 2.41
C ASP A 82 5.15 -15.04 3.07
N HIS A 83 4.20 -14.40 2.37
CA HIS A 83 2.94 -13.98 2.94
C HIS A 83 1.75 -14.38 2.07
N SER A 84 0.82 -15.14 2.67
CA SER A 84 -0.50 -15.32 2.07
C SER A 84 -1.27 -14.00 2.07
N ILE A 85 -2.34 -13.93 1.28
CA ILE A 85 -3.29 -12.79 1.34
C ILE A 85 -3.78 -12.59 2.78
N GLY A 86 -4.04 -13.66 3.53
CA GLY A 86 -4.50 -13.58 4.91
C GLY A 86 -3.47 -12.96 5.86
N ASP A 87 -2.18 -13.21 5.63
CA ASP A 87 -1.08 -12.65 6.44
C ASP A 87 -0.97 -11.15 6.20
N TRP A 88 -0.96 -10.72 4.93
CA TRP A 88 -1.00 -9.30 4.56
C TRP A 88 -2.14 -8.56 5.24
N VAL A 89 -3.36 -9.08 5.16
CA VAL A 89 -4.53 -8.38 5.71
C VAL A 89 -4.45 -8.31 7.24
N LYS A 90 -4.01 -9.37 7.93
CA LYS A 90 -3.84 -9.36 9.39
C LYS A 90 -2.76 -8.36 9.83
N MET A 91 -1.61 -8.35 9.15
CA MET A 91 -0.51 -7.46 9.50
C MET A 91 -0.88 -5.98 9.25
N LEU A 92 -1.46 -5.68 8.09
CA LEU A 92 -1.88 -4.32 7.76
C LEU A 92 -2.99 -3.84 8.70
N GLU A 93 -3.92 -4.72 9.09
CA GLU A 93 -4.95 -4.40 10.08
C GLU A 93 -4.35 -3.98 11.43
N LEU A 94 -3.33 -4.69 11.92
CA LEU A 94 -2.65 -4.33 13.16
C LEU A 94 -1.98 -2.94 13.09
N VAL A 95 -1.44 -2.57 11.92
CA VAL A 95 -0.75 -1.29 11.73
C VAL A 95 -1.73 -0.12 11.57
N CYS A 96 -2.91 -0.35 11.00
CA CYS A 96 -3.87 0.73 10.71
C CYS A 96 -4.67 1.21 11.93
N PHE A 97 -4.72 0.41 13.00
CA PHE A 97 -5.41 0.71 14.24
C PHE A 97 -4.41 1.09 15.33
N VAL A 98 -3.82 2.28 15.20
CA VAL A 98 -2.99 2.93 16.23
C VAL A 98 -3.82 3.80 17.16
#